data_AF-A0A3B8HKK7-F1
#
_entry.id   AF-A0A3B8HKK7-F1
#
_cell.length_a   1.000
_cell.length_b   1.000
_cell.length_c   1.000
_cell.angle_alpha   90.00
_cell.angle_beta   90.00
_cell.angle_gamma   90.00
#
_symmetry.space_group_name_H-M   'P 1'
#
loop_
_entity.id
_entity.type
_entity.pdbx_description
1 polymer ?
#
loop_
_entity_poly.entity_id
_entity_poly.type
_entity_poly.pdbx_seq_one_letter_code
_entity_poly.pdbx_strand_id
1 'polypeptide(L)'
;MVSWKQPSQTESKIAGNHPPNDGRILEMLPMRILFTSDLHGRRNLYDELFTLAADRDVQVILLGGDLLPHHGPFQETVVEQEEFVRSYLQPALQNFRNRRSQVRIYTLLGNNDWSESDKVMAKIEEQGLVEVLDGKRLDLDERFQVIGYGNVNPTPFRIKDRERLDYPGDEVPANMRGCYRSQGHKVVAVVPETHYRGHLSMVEELEGLPLPVAGRKLISVIHSPPWGTGLDVM
;
A
#
# COMPACT_ATOMS: atom_id res chain seq x y z
N MET A 1 42.58 44.04 -50.38
CA MET A 1 43.14 42.87 -51.09
C MET A 1 44.35 42.39 -50.30
N VAL A 2 44.14 41.51 -49.30
CA VAL A 2 45.23 40.92 -48.53
C VAL A 2 44.89 39.44 -48.35
N SER A 3 45.80 38.61 -48.84
CA SER A 3 45.72 37.17 -49.00
C SER A 3 46.07 36.45 -47.70
N TRP A 4 45.26 35.45 -47.35
CA TRP A 4 45.47 34.57 -46.21
C TRP A 4 46.45 33.45 -46.58
N LYS A 5 47.50 33.26 -45.77
CA LYS A 5 48.29 32.01 -45.73
C LYS A 5 48.11 31.36 -44.37
N GLN A 6 47.62 30.12 -44.37
CA GLN A 6 47.52 29.24 -43.20
C GLN A 6 48.90 28.73 -42.75
N PRO A 7 49.11 28.49 -41.46
CA PRO A 7 50.11 27.55 -40.98
C PRO A 7 49.49 26.18 -40.65
N SER A 8 50.27 25.16 -40.98
CA SER A 8 50.04 23.72 -40.91
C SER A 8 49.71 23.19 -39.51
N GLN A 9 48.69 22.32 -39.42
CA GLN A 9 48.52 21.42 -38.28
C GLN A 9 49.53 20.27 -38.35
N THR A 10 50.29 20.08 -37.28
CA THR A 10 51.00 18.83 -37.00
C THR A 10 50.24 18.10 -35.91
N GLU A 11 49.52 17.05 -36.29
CA GLU A 11 48.86 16.13 -35.34
C GLU A 11 49.91 15.27 -34.64
N SER A 12 49.99 15.41 -33.32
CA SER A 12 50.62 14.44 -32.42
C SER A 12 49.57 13.41 -32.01
N LYS A 13 49.66 12.18 -32.53
CA LYS A 13 48.85 11.05 -32.08
C LYS A 13 49.45 10.48 -30.79
N ILE A 14 48.90 10.88 -29.64
CA ILE A 14 49.06 10.14 -28.39
C ILE A 14 47.86 9.19 -28.30
N ALA A 15 48.11 7.90 -28.51
CA ALA A 15 47.12 6.84 -28.34
C ALA A 15 46.83 6.65 -26.84
N GLY A 16 45.78 7.31 -26.34
CA GLY A 16 45.18 7.00 -25.06
C GLY A 16 44.26 5.78 -25.20
N ASN A 17 44.59 4.70 -24.50
CA ASN A 17 43.69 3.56 -24.28
C ASN A 17 42.51 4.03 -23.41
N HIS A 18 41.45 4.55 -24.04
CA HIS A 18 40.15 4.62 -23.40
C HIS A 18 39.42 3.29 -23.63
N PRO A 19 38.90 2.63 -22.59
CA PRO A 19 37.98 1.52 -22.80
C PRO A 19 36.78 2.05 -23.60
N PRO A 20 36.22 1.26 -24.53
CA PRO A 20 35.05 1.67 -25.27
C PRO A 20 33.93 1.96 -24.27
N ASN A 21 33.47 3.22 -24.27
CA ASN A 21 32.20 3.60 -23.68
C ASN A 21 31.12 2.89 -24.49
N ASP A 22 30.79 1.66 -24.13
CA ASP A 22 29.68 0.97 -24.76
C ASP A 22 28.43 1.72 -24.34
N GLY A 23 27.87 2.50 -25.27
CA GLY A 23 26.64 3.26 -25.08
C GLY A 23 25.40 2.38 -24.88
N ARG A 24 25.54 1.23 -24.22
CA ARG A 24 24.45 0.52 -23.57
C ARG A 24 23.95 1.46 -22.49
N ILE A 25 22.95 2.25 -22.85
CA ILE A 25 21.90 2.61 -21.90
C ILE A 25 21.62 1.31 -21.16
N LEU A 26 21.99 1.24 -19.87
CA LEU A 26 21.54 0.15 -19.01
C LEU A 26 20.03 0.16 -19.21
N GLU A 27 19.51 -0.79 -19.97
CA GLU A 27 18.07 -1.00 -20.05
C GLU A 27 17.65 -1.19 -18.61
N MET A 28 17.03 -0.16 -18.04
CA MET A 28 16.50 -0.24 -16.70
C MET A 28 15.47 -1.36 -16.75
N LEU A 29 15.82 -2.50 -16.15
CA LEU A 29 14.89 -3.62 -16.05
C LEU A 29 13.57 -3.06 -15.51
N PRO A 30 12.43 -3.43 -16.12
CA PRO A 30 11.15 -2.89 -15.71
C PRO A 30 10.92 -3.23 -14.24
N MET A 31 10.49 -2.24 -13.46
CA MET A 31 10.09 -2.47 -12.07
C MET A 31 8.97 -3.50 -12.03
N ARG A 32 9.15 -4.50 -11.16
CA ARG A 32 8.17 -5.52 -10.85
C ARG A 32 7.54 -5.21 -9.50
N ILE A 33 6.23 -5.07 -9.55
CA ILE A 33 5.38 -4.86 -8.38
C ILE A 33 4.54 -6.14 -8.20
N LEU A 34 4.54 -6.69 -7.00
CA LEU A 34 3.67 -7.79 -6.61
C LEU A 34 2.54 -7.24 -5.77
N PHE A 35 1.31 -7.41 -6.22
CA PHE A 35 0.10 -6.97 -5.51
C PHE A 35 -0.70 -8.16 -5.01
N THR A 36 -1.21 -8.08 -3.79
CA THR A 36 -2.19 -9.03 -3.25
C THR A 36 -3.07 -8.34 -2.19
N SER A 37 -4.19 -8.97 -1.85
CA SER A 37 -5.18 -8.55 -0.86
C SER A 37 -5.85 -9.82 -0.32
N ASP A 38 -6.69 -9.71 0.70
CA ASP A 38 -7.58 -10.80 1.15
C ASP A 38 -6.80 -12.03 1.64
N LEU A 39 -5.62 -11.79 2.25
CA LEU A 39 -4.80 -12.84 2.84
C LEU A 39 -5.46 -13.41 4.10
N HIS A 40 -6.25 -12.60 4.81
CA HIS A 40 -7.03 -12.98 5.98
C HIS A 40 -6.26 -13.81 7.01
N GLY A 41 -4.98 -13.48 7.26
CA GLY A 41 -4.13 -14.19 8.21
C GLY A 41 -3.69 -15.60 7.80
N ARG A 42 -3.95 -16.03 6.55
CA ARG A 42 -3.57 -17.37 6.06
C ARG A 42 -2.07 -17.42 5.80
N ARG A 43 -1.33 -18.00 6.76
CA ARG A 43 0.13 -18.09 6.73
C ARG A 43 0.70 -18.68 5.44
N ASN A 44 0.05 -19.69 4.86
CA ASN A 44 0.50 -20.28 3.60
C ASN A 44 0.48 -19.28 2.43
N LEU A 45 -0.48 -18.36 2.39
CA LEU A 45 -0.55 -17.33 1.34
C LEU A 45 0.57 -16.28 1.52
N TYR A 46 0.90 -15.94 2.76
CA TYR A 46 2.06 -15.09 3.05
C TYR A 46 3.38 -15.77 2.67
N ASP A 47 3.53 -17.06 2.97
CA ASP A 47 4.73 -17.82 2.62
C ASP A 47 4.88 -17.94 1.08
N GLU A 48 3.79 -18.15 0.35
CA GLU A 48 3.73 -18.12 -1.11
C GLU A 48 4.08 -16.73 -1.66
N LEU A 49 3.53 -15.67 -1.08
CA LEU A 49 3.83 -14.28 -1.43
C LEU A 49 5.33 -13.98 -1.32
N PHE A 50 5.94 -14.31 -0.18
CA PHE A 50 7.35 -14.04 0.06
C PHE A 50 8.27 -14.88 -0.81
N THR A 51 7.91 -16.15 -1.06
CA THR A 51 8.62 -17.02 -2.01
C THR A 51 8.56 -16.43 -3.41
N LEU A 52 7.36 -16.07 -3.89
CA LEU A 52 7.16 -15.50 -5.20
C LEU A 52 7.92 -14.17 -5.38
N ALA A 53 7.88 -13.30 -4.37
CA ALA A 53 8.62 -12.03 -4.40
C ALA A 53 10.14 -12.25 -4.52
N ALA A 54 10.66 -13.26 -3.80
CA ALA A 54 12.08 -13.62 -3.85
C ALA A 54 12.48 -14.23 -5.21
N ASP A 55 11.63 -15.08 -5.79
CA ASP A 55 11.93 -15.78 -7.04
C ASP A 55 11.79 -14.91 -8.28
N ARG A 56 10.97 -13.85 -8.21
CA ARG A 56 10.64 -13.00 -9.36
C ARG A 56 11.38 -11.67 -9.39
N ASP A 57 12.34 -11.46 -8.49
CA ASP A 57 13.09 -10.20 -8.37
C ASP A 57 12.13 -9.00 -8.34
N VAL A 58 11.18 -9.04 -7.40
CA VAL A 58 10.20 -7.98 -7.17
C VAL A 58 10.87 -6.84 -6.41
N GLN A 59 10.60 -5.59 -6.81
CA GLN A 59 11.12 -4.41 -6.10
C GLN A 59 10.13 -3.86 -5.07
N VAL A 60 8.83 -4.09 -5.28
CA VAL A 60 7.77 -3.59 -4.40
C VAL A 60 6.68 -4.66 -4.20
N ILE A 61 6.32 -4.91 -2.95
CA ILE A 61 5.10 -5.64 -2.59
C ILE A 61 4.05 -4.63 -2.16
N LEU A 62 2.84 -4.72 -2.72
CA LEU A 62 1.67 -3.93 -2.33
C LEU A 62 0.63 -4.88 -1.69
N LEU A 63 0.31 -4.65 -0.42
CA LEU A 63 -0.73 -5.36 0.32
C LEU A 63 -1.97 -4.47 0.38
N GLY A 64 -3.05 -4.88 -0.28
CA GLY A 64 -4.22 -4.06 -0.65
C GLY A 64 -5.42 -4.12 0.29
N GLY A 65 -5.27 -4.63 1.51
CA GLY A 65 -6.35 -4.74 2.49
C GLY A 65 -6.72 -6.18 2.83
N ASP A 66 -7.54 -6.33 3.86
CA ASP A 66 -8.07 -7.59 4.38
C ASP A 66 -6.97 -8.64 4.65
N LEU A 67 -5.96 -8.20 5.40
CA LEU A 67 -4.71 -8.92 5.59
C LEU A 67 -4.74 -9.82 6.82
N LEU A 68 -5.48 -9.44 7.86
CA LEU A 68 -5.37 -10.02 9.20
C LEU A 68 -6.44 -11.09 9.44
N PRO A 69 -6.21 -12.03 10.37
CA PRO A 69 -7.15 -13.10 10.64
C PRO A 69 -8.43 -12.58 11.31
N HIS A 70 -9.50 -13.36 11.15
CA HIS A 70 -10.77 -13.16 11.84
C HIS A 70 -11.44 -14.53 12.05
N HIS A 71 -10.64 -15.56 12.36
CA HIS A 71 -11.10 -16.96 12.40
C HIS A 71 -11.58 -17.38 13.79
N GLY A 72 -11.11 -16.68 14.83
CA GLY A 72 -11.47 -16.94 16.21
C GLY A 72 -12.87 -16.45 16.59
N PRO A 73 -13.23 -16.55 17.89
CA PRO A 73 -14.46 -15.96 18.41
C PRO A 73 -14.51 -14.46 18.11
N PHE A 74 -15.62 -13.97 17.55
CA PHE A 74 -15.76 -12.58 17.11
C PHE A 74 -15.32 -11.54 18.16
N GLN A 75 -15.62 -11.76 19.44
CA GLN A 75 -15.27 -10.83 20.54
C GLN A 75 -13.76 -10.76 20.83
N GLU A 76 -12.99 -11.77 20.40
CA GLU A 76 -11.55 -11.88 20.60
C GLU A 76 -10.77 -11.49 19.34
N THR A 77 -11.45 -11.21 18.21
CA THR A 77 -10.81 -10.98 16.92
C THR A 77 -9.86 -9.76 16.91
N VAL A 78 -10.08 -8.75 17.75
CA VAL A 78 -9.12 -7.63 17.88
C VAL A 78 -7.77 -8.13 18.44
N VAL A 79 -7.82 -8.94 19.50
CA VAL A 79 -6.64 -9.54 20.10
C VAL A 79 -6.01 -10.55 19.15
N GLU A 80 -6.81 -11.35 18.45
CA GLU A 80 -6.35 -12.29 17.42
C GLU A 80 -5.51 -11.58 16.34
N GLN A 81 -5.97 -10.44 15.83
CA GLN A 81 -5.25 -9.67 14.83
C GLN A 81 -3.95 -9.07 15.38
N GLU A 82 -4.00 -8.45 16.57
CA GLU A 82 -2.79 -7.92 17.21
C GLU A 82 -1.73 -9.01 17.47
N GLU A 83 -2.16 -10.17 17.95
CA GLU A 83 -1.28 -11.30 18.19
C GLU A 83 -0.74 -11.89 16.89
N PHE A 84 -1.54 -11.97 15.83
CA PHE A 84 -1.07 -12.41 14.52
C PHE A 84 0.05 -11.51 13.98
N VAL A 85 -0.12 -10.19 14.09
CA VAL A 85 0.90 -9.24 13.65
C VAL A 85 2.20 -9.46 14.43
N ARG A 86 2.12 -9.55 15.76
CA ARG A 86 3.29 -9.69 16.64
C ARG A 86 3.98 -11.05 16.53
N SER A 87 3.21 -12.13 16.49
CA SER A 87 3.72 -13.50 16.61
C SER A 87 4.11 -14.12 15.26
N TYR A 88 3.53 -13.66 14.16
CA TYR A 88 3.79 -14.21 12.83
C TYR A 88 4.25 -13.15 11.84
N LEU A 89 3.43 -12.12 11.56
CA LEU A 89 3.68 -11.22 10.43
C LEU A 89 5.00 -10.44 10.61
N GLN A 90 5.23 -9.89 11.80
CA GLN A 90 6.45 -9.15 12.12
C GLN A 90 7.71 -10.04 11.98
N PRO A 91 7.81 -11.22 12.62
CA PRO A 91 8.93 -12.15 12.37
C PRO A 91 9.09 -12.57 10.90
N ALA A 92 7.99 -12.82 10.18
CA ALA A 92 8.04 -13.22 8.78
C ALA A 92 8.62 -12.09 7.89
N LEU A 93 8.18 -10.85 8.10
CA LEU A 93 8.71 -9.66 7.43
C LEU A 93 10.18 -9.42 7.76
N GLN A 94 10.59 -9.58 9.02
CA GLN A 94 12.00 -9.49 9.43
C GLN A 94 12.84 -10.52 8.67
N ASN A 95 12.41 -11.78 8.64
CA ASN A 95 13.09 -12.85 7.92
C ASN A 95 13.14 -12.59 6.39
N PHE A 96 12.05 -12.09 5.81
CA PHE A 96 12.03 -11.72 4.39
C PHE A 96 13.03 -10.59 4.12
N ARG A 97 12.99 -9.51 4.89
CA ARG A 97 13.89 -8.36 4.69
C ARG A 97 15.36 -8.72 4.89
N ASN A 98 15.70 -9.56 5.84
CA ASN A 98 17.08 -10.04 6.03
C ASN A 98 17.64 -10.70 4.75
N ARG A 99 16.77 -11.31 3.94
CA ARG A 99 17.13 -11.94 2.66
C ARG A 99 17.00 -10.97 1.47
N ARG A 100 16.12 -9.97 1.57
CA ARG A 100 15.67 -9.10 0.47
C ARG A 100 15.53 -7.65 0.93
N SER A 101 16.61 -7.05 1.40
CA SER A 101 16.60 -5.72 2.04
C SER A 101 16.21 -4.55 1.14
N GLN A 102 16.30 -4.72 -0.19
CA GLN A 102 15.96 -3.71 -1.19
C GLN A 102 14.45 -3.71 -1.56
N VAL A 103 13.70 -4.74 -1.16
CA VAL A 103 12.27 -4.85 -1.50
C VAL A 103 11.46 -3.98 -0.56
N ARG A 104 10.73 -3.03 -1.10
CA ARG A 104 9.79 -2.19 -0.33
C ARG A 104 8.46 -2.91 -0.19
N ILE A 105 7.81 -2.76 0.96
CA ILE A 105 6.53 -3.38 1.23
C ILE A 105 5.58 -2.28 1.68
N TYR A 106 4.57 -1.99 0.87
CA TYR A 106 3.52 -1.04 1.20
C TYR A 106 2.28 -1.79 1.61
N THR A 107 1.63 -1.31 2.66
CA THR A 107 0.49 -1.99 3.25
C THR A 107 -0.69 -1.06 3.46
N LEU A 108 -1.86 -1.58 3.16
CA LEU A 108 -3.16 -1.00 3.38
C LEU A 108 -3.97 -2.02 4.20
N LEU A 109 -4.72 -1.56 5.20
CA LEU A 109 -5.65 -2.39 5.94
C LEU A 109 -7.07 -2.20 5.37
N GLY A 110 -7.81 -3.31 5.28
CA GLY A 110 -9.16 -3.35 4.71
C GLY A 110 -10.25 -3.46 5.78
N ASN A 111 -11.50 -3.58 5.37
CA ASN A 111 -12.64 -3.52 6.30
C ASN A 111 -12.76 -4.71 7.25
N ASN A 112 -12.10 -5.84 6.97
CA ASN A 112 -11.98 -6.95 7.91
C ASN A 112 -10.83 -6.77 8.91
N ASP A 113 -9.97 -5.78 8.71
CA ASP A 113 -8.87 -5.43 9.62
C ASP A 113 -9.34 -4.34 10.61
N TRP A 114 -9.36 -4.65 11.91
CA TRP A 114 -9.75 -3.72 12.96
C TRP A 114 -8.85 -2.48 12.99
N SER A 115 -9.40 -1.28 13.29
CA SER A 115 -8.56 -0.06 13.36
C SER A 115 -7.53 -0.11 14.48
N GLU A 116 -7.79 -0.85 15.55
CA GLU A 116 -6.79 -1.10 16.61
C GLU A 116 -5.52 -1.79 16.08
N SER A 117 -5.63 -2.54 14.97
CA SER A 117 -4.47 -3.12 14.28
C SER A 117 -3.52 -2.06 13.69
N ASP A 118 -3.97 -0.83 13.44
CA ASP A 118 -3.10 0.28 13.01
C ASP A 118 -1.95 0.52 14.00
N LYS A 119 -2.19 0.31 15.30
CA LYS A 119 -1.18 0.53 16.34
C LYS A 119 -0.05 -0.50 16.26
N VAL A 120 -0.34 -1.75 15.90
CA VAL A 120 0.70 -2.77 15.71
C VAL A 120 1.36 -2.64 14.34
N MET A 121 0.63 -2.19 13.32
CA MET A 121 1.18 -1.87 12.00
C MET A 121 2.16 -0.69 12.07
N ALA A 122 1.84 0.37 12.79
CA ALA A 122 2.73 1.51 13.02
C ALA A 122 4.06 1.08 13.68
N LYS A 123 4.01 0.16 14.66
CA LYS A 123 5.23 -0.36 15.32
C LYS A 123 6.13 -1.17 14.39
N ILE A 124 5.56 -1.88 13.42
CA ILE A 124 6.38 -2.59 12.42
C ILE A 124 6.86 -1.64 11.32
N GLU A 125 6.11 -0.57 11.02
CA GLU A 125 6.55 0.54 10.17
C GLU A 125 7.73 1.31 10.79
N GLU A 126 7.73 1.55 12.11
CA GLU A 126 8.85 2.16 12.84
C GLU A 126 10.12 1.31 12.79
N GLN A 127 9.98 -0.01 12.69
CA GLN A 127 11.10 -0.95 12.44
C GLN A 127 11.49 -1.00 10.95
N GLY A 128 10.83 -0.16 10.14
CA GLY A 128 10.89 -0.05 8.70
C GLY A 128 10.23 -1.20 7.94
N LEU A 129 9.63 -2.21 8.59
CA LEU A 129 9.33 -3.52 7.98
C LEU A 129 8.35 -3.42 6.82
N VAL A 130 7.50 -2.41 6.89
CA VAL A 130 6.52 -2.00 5.89
C VAL A 130 6.44 -0.48 5.91
N GLU A 131 5.80 0.10 4.91
CA GLU A 131 5.32 1.49 4.95
C GLU A 131 3.80 1.47 4.81
N VAL A 132 3.09 2.11 5.74
CA VAL A 132 1.63 2.19 5.72
C VAL A 132 1.21 3.18 4.65
N LEU A 133 0.42 2.72 3.69
CA LEU A 133 0.02 3.47 2.50
C LEU A 133 -1.26 4.29 2.72
N ASP A 134 -2.11 3.90 3.68
CA ASP A 134 -3.42 4.53 3.90
C ASP A 134 -3.30 6.04 4.14
N GLY A 135 -3.98 6.85 3.33
CA GLY A 135 -3.94 8.31 3.42
C GLY A 135 -2.62 8.95 3.01
N LYS A 136 -1.64 8.17 2.50
CA LYS A 136 -0.29 8.65 2.16
C LYS A 136 -0.01 8.53 0.67
N ARG A 137 0.92 9.36 0.20
CA ARG A 137 1.57 9.25 -1.12
C ARG A 137 2.98 8.74 -0.94
N LEU A 138 3.28 7.56 -1.46
CA LEU A 138 4.61 6.94 -1.43
C LEU A 138 5.21 6.88 -2.83
N ASP A 139 6.54 6.88 -2.91
CA ASP A 139 7.26 6.86 -4.18
C ASP A 139 7.59 5.44 -4.60
N LEU A 140 7.17 5.01 -5.80
CA LEU A 140 7.61 3.75 -6.38
C LEU A 140 8.97 3.94 -7.09
N ASP A 141 9.08 4.89 -8.00
CA ASP A 141 10.36 5.35 -8.56
C ASP A 141 10.21 6.81 -9.01
N GLU A 142 11.21 7.33 -9.72
CA GLU A 142 11.19 8.69 -10.27
C GLU A 142 9.98 8.96 -11.20
N ARG A 143 9.34 7.92 -11.76
CA ARG A 143 8.23 8.01 -12.70
C ARG A 143 6.88 7.67 -12.09
N PHE A 144 6.85 6.80 -11.09
CA PHE A 144 5.63 6.26 -10.48
C PHE A 144 5.54 6.61 -9.00
N GLN A 145 4.34 6.93 -8.57
CA GLN A 145 3.96 7.14 -7.18
C GLN A 145 2.69 6.34 -6.88
N VAL A 146 2.43 6.10 -5.60
CA VAL A 146 1.27 5.34 -5.15
C VAL A 146 0.54 6.08 -4.04
N ILE A 147 -0.78 6.08 -4.11
CA ILE A 147 -1.67 6.60 -3.05
C ILE A 147 -2.64 5.49 -2.68
N GLY A 148 -2.89 5.29 -1.39
CA GLY A 148 -3.86 4.29 -0.94
C GLY A 148 -4.98 4.85 -0.08
N TYR A 149 -6.09 4.12 -0.11
CA TYR A 149 -7.30 4.41 0.65
C TYR A 149 -7.98 3.09 1.06
N GLY A 150 -7.97 2.81 2.37
CA GLY A 150 -8.39 1.51 2.93
C GLY A 150 -9.83 1.44 3.40
N ASN A 151 -10.48 2.61 3.55
CA ASN A 151 -11.88 2.66 3.95
C ASN A 151 -12.81 2.24 2.81
N VAL A 152 -13.98 1.75 3.19
CA VAL A 152 -14.99 1.20 2.28
C VAL A 152 -16.36 1.82 2.52
N ASN A 153 -17.22 1.71 1.53
CA ASN A 153 -18.64 1.99 1.67
C ASN A 153 -19.31 0.97 2.63
N PRO A 154 -20.52 1.25 3.16
CA PRO A 154 -21.11 0.40 4.18
C PRO A 154 -21.36 -1.03 3.69
N THR A 155 -20.99 -2.03 4.50
CA THR A 155 -21.09 -3.46 4.13
C THR A 155 -22.08 -4.24 5.01
N PRO A 156 -22.52 -5.44 4.60
CA PRO A 156 -23.28 -6.34 5.47
C PRO A 156 -22.47 -6.95 6.64
N PHE A 157 -21.15 -6.74 6.69
CA PHE A 157 -20.27 -7.29 7.73
C PHE A 157 -20.46 -6.60 9.07
N ARG A 158 -19.91 -7.20 10.14
CA ARG A 158 -20.11 -6.72 11.52
C ARG A 158 -19.13 -5.64 11.94
N ILE A 159 -17.95 -5.60 11.31
CA ILE A 159 -16.85 -4.66 11.59
C ILE A 159 -17.16 -3.35 10.88
N LYS A 160 -17.02 -2.21 11.59
CA LYS A 160 -17.43 -0.89 11.08
C LYS A 160 -16.35 0.17 11.12
N ASP A 161 -15.19 -0.13 11.70
CA ASP A 161 -14.06 0.79 11.89
C ASP A 161 -13.68 1.55 10.61
N ARG A 162 -13.68 0.85 9.48
CA ARG A 162 -13.26 1.38 8.17
C ARG A 162 -14.42 1.63 7.21
N GLU A 163 -15.65 1.58 7.70
CA GLU A 163 -16.79 1.91 6.87
C GLU A 163 -17.11 3.40 6.94
N ARG A 164 -17.40 3.98 5.78
CA ARG A 164 -17.79 5.38 5.58
C ARG A 164 -19.01 5.43 4.68
N LEU A 165 -19.85 6.45 4.83
CA LEU A 165 -20.86 6.75 3.81
C LEU A 165 -20.16 7.31 2.58
N ASP A 166 -20.66 7.05 1.37
CA ASP A 166 -20.04 7.57 0.14
C ASP A 166 -20.08 9.11 0.13
N TYR A 167 -21.26 9.69 0.35
CA TYR A 167 -21.50 11.13 0.35
C TYR A 167 -22.04 11.67 1.68
N PRO A 168 -21.83 12.96 1.97
CA PRO A 168 -22.47 13.63 3.09
C PRO A 168 -23.99 13.58 2.95
N GLY A 169 -24.68 13.09 3.98
CA GLY A 169 -26.14 13.03 4.01
C GLY A 169 -26.74 11.73 3.47
N ASP A 170 -25.94 10.80 2.95
CA ASP A 170 -26.42 9.47 2.57
C ASP A 170 -27.15 8.78 3.72
N GLU A 171 -28.10 7.92 3.37
CA GLU A 171 -28.83 7.13 4.35
C GLU A 171 -27.91 6.10 5.00
N VAL A 172 -28.00 6.00 6.33
CA VAL A 172 -27.32 4.91 7.06
C VAL A 172 -28.05 3.60 6.75
N PRO A 173 -27.35 2.55 6.29
CA PRO A 173 -28.03 1.34 5.85
C PRO A 173 -28.90 0.72 6.96
N ALA A 174 -30.12 0.35 6.60
CA ALA A 174 -31.02 -0.37 7.49
C ALA A 174 -30.64 -1.85 7.59
N ASN A 175 -31.07 -2.53 8.67
CA ASN A 175 -30.97 -3.98 8.84
C ASN A 175 -29.55 -4.58 8.85
N MET A 176 -28.57 -3.87 9.43
CA MET A 176 -27.23 -4.40 9.63
C MET A 176 -27.23 -5.63 10.56
N ARG A 177 -26.38 -6.63 10.26
CA ARG A 177 -26.18 -7.84 11.09
C ARG A 177 -25.32 -7.56 12.34
N GLY A 178 -25.57 -6.42 12.97
CA GLY A 178 -24.76 -5.86 14.05
C GLY A 178 -23.79 -4.78 13.55
N CYS A 179 -23.42 -3.89 14.47
CA CYS A 179 -22.60 -2.72 14.19
C CYS A 179 -21.58 -2.63 15.33
N TYR A 180 -20.32 -2.96 15.02
CA TYR A 180 -19.27 -3.06 16.02
C TYR A 180 -18.02 -2.32 15.58
N ARG A 181 -17.32 -1.76 16.56
CA ARG A 181 -15.99 -1.20 16.37
C ARG A 181 -14.97 -1.78 17.34
N SER A 182 -13.69 -1.68 17.01
CA SER A 182 -12.64 -1.92 17.97
C SER A 182 -12.46 -0.74 18.93
N GLN A 183 -12.15 -1.02 20.20
CA GLN A 183 -11.80 -0.01 21.21
C GLN A 183 -10.83 -0.62 22.22
N GLY A 184 -9.54 -0.29 22.08
CA GLY A 184 -8.48 -1.07 22.71
C GLY A 184 -8.59 -2.55 22.32
N HIS A 185 -8.35 -3.46 23.25
CA HIS A 185 -8.39 -4.90 23.00
C HIS A 185 -9.82 -5.51 22.98
N LYS A 186 -10.85 -4.71 22.66
CA LYS A 186 -12.26 -5.13 22.77
C LYS A 186 -13.04 -4.79 21.52
N VAL A 187 -14.02 -5.65 21.24
CA VAL A 187 -15.10 -5.39 20.29
C VAL A 187 -16.28 -4.75 21.01
N VAL A 188 -16.72 -3.57 20.55
CA VAL A 188 -17.78 -2.79 21.20
C VAL A 188 -18.91 -2.55 20.21
N ALA A 189 -20.15 -2.82 20.64
CA ALA A 189 -21.34 -2.51 19.86
C ALA A 189 -21.55 -0.99 19.79
N VAL A 190 -21.93 -0.48 18.63
CA VAL A 190 -22.22 0.94 18.41
C VAL A 190 -23.57 1.13 17.74
N VAL A 191 -24.13 2.32 17.90
CA VAL A 191 -25.35 2.73 17.20
C VAL A 191 -24.95 3.15 15.78
N PRO A 192 -25.48 2.52 14.71
CA PRO A 192 -25.11 2.83 13.33
C PRO A 192 -25.18 4.32 13.01
N GLU A 193 -26.30 4.98 13.34
CA GLU A 193 -26.47 6.40 13.05
C GLU A 193 -25.34 7.24 13.67
N THR A 194 -25.04 7.04 14.94
CA THR A 194 -23.95 7.76 15.62
C THR A 194 -22.58 7.39 15.05
N HIS A 195 -22.36 6.14 14.65
CA HIS A 195 -21.11 5.69 14.07
C HIS A 195 -20.85 6.38 12.72
N TYR A 196 -21.75 6.24 11.75
CA TYR A 196 -21.52 6.80 10.41
C TYR A 196 -21.53 8.32 10.40
N ARG A 197 -22.45 8.97 11.13
CA ARG A 197 -22.51 10.44 11.22
C ARG A 197 -21.32 11.04 11.99
N GLY A 198 -20.58 10.23 12.73
CA GLY A 198 -19.37 10.62 13.45
C GLY A 198 -18.10 10.61 12.60
N HIS A 199 -18.16 10.15 11.35
CA HIS A 199 -17.03 10.11 10.43
C HIS A 199 -17.27 11.00 9.21
N LEU A 200 -16.20 11.41 8.55
CA LEU A 200 -16.26 12.01 7.22
C LEU A 200 -16.84 10.99 6.22
N SER A 201 -17.45 11.49 5.15
CA SER A 201 -17.82 10.65 4.00
C SER A 201 -16.57 10.23 3.20
N MET A 202 -16.69 9.20 2.36
CA MET A 202 -15.61 8.76 1.47
C MET A 202 -15.17 9.89 0.55
N VAL A 203 -16.10 10.67 0.00
CA VAL A 203 -15.75 11.83 -0.84
C VAL A 203 -14.93 12.85 -0.07
N GLU A 204 -15.32 13.20 1.15
CA GLU A 204 -14.56 14.15 1.98
C GLU A 204 -13.16 13.61 2.34
N GLU A 205 -13.02 12.32 2.64
CA GLU A 205 -11.71 11.71 2.91
C GLU A 205 -10.83 11.65 1.66
N LEU A 206 -11.42 11.33 0.49
CA LEU A 206 -10.72 11.30 -0.79
C LEU A 206 -10.26 12.67 -1.25
N GLU A 207 -11.06 13.72 -1.02
CA GLU A 207 -10.67 15.11 -1.26
C GLU A 207 -9.51 15.55 -0.36
N GLY A 208 -9.38 14.94 0.82
CA GLY A 208 -8.29 15.16 1.76
C GLY A 208 -6.98 14.44 1.42
N LEU A 209 -6.97 13.53 0.44
CA LEU A 209 -5.78 12.78 0.07
C LEU A 209 -4.69 13.67 -0.54
N PRO A 210 -3.40 13.33 -0.36
CA PRO A 210 -2.31 14.06 -0.97
C PRO A 210 -2.42 14.02 -2.50
N LEU A 211 -2.30 15.20 -3.13
CA LEU A 211 -2.30 15.28 -4.59
C LEU A 211 -1.07 14.58 -5.19
N PRO A 212 -1.16 13.94 -6.37
CA PRO A 212 0.00 13.38 -7.04
C PRO A 212 1.00 14.47 -7.43
N VAL A 213 2.29 14.16 -7.37
CA VAL A 213 3.34 15.02 -7.93
C VAL A 213 3.17 15.11 -9.44
N ALA A 214 3.11 16.33 -9.98
CA ALA A 214 2.97 16.57 -11.40
C ALA A 214 4.14 15.95 -12.20
N GLY A 215 3.83 15.40 -13.38
CA GLY A 215 4.81 14.74 -14.25
C GLY A 215 5.12 13.28 -13.86
N ARG A 216 4.58 12.78 -12.75
CA ARG A 216 4.70 11.37 -12.34
C ARG A 216 3.37 10.65 -12.47
N LYS A 217 3.41 9.39 -12.89
CA LYS A 217 2.23 8.51 -13.01
C LYS A 217 1.79 8.05 -11.63
N LEU A 218 0.48 8.05 -11.40
CA LEU A 218 -0.13 7.58 -10.16
C LEU A 218 -0.66 6.16 -10.32
N ILE A 219 -0.37 5.30 -9.34
CA ILE A 219 -1.07 4.06 -9.09
C ILE A 219 -1.92 4.26 -7.82
N SER A 220 -3.23 4.05 -7.91
CA SER A 220 -4.10 4.11 -6.73
C SER A 220 -4.35 2.70 -6.20
N VAL A 221 -4.17 2.49 -4.90
CA VAL A 221 -4.52 1.24 -4.20
C VAL A 221 -5.73 1.53 -3.33
N ILE A 222 -6.91 1.21 -3.84
CA ILE A 222 -8.18 1.51 -3.17
C ILE A 222 -8.82 0.17 -2.82
N HIS A 223 -9.12 -0.04 -1.54
CA HIS A 223 -9.67 -1.32 -1.09
C HIS A 223 -11.12 -1.52 -1.56
N SER A 224 -11.96 -0.48 -1.45
CA SER A 224 -13.25 -0.41 -2.13
C SER A 224 -13.41 0.94 -2.84
N PRO A 225 -13.66 0.96 -4.16
CA PRO A 225 -13.90 2.21 -4.88
C PRO A 225 -15.23 2.85 -4.44
N PRO A 226 -15.36 4.19 -4.49
CA PRO A 226 -16.63 4.85 -4.19
C PRO A 226 -17.72 4.39 -5.14
N TRP A 227 -18.95 4.35 -4.61
CA TRP A 227 -20.13 3.96 -5.36
C TRP A 227 -20.36 4.85 -6.60
N GLY A 228 -20.79 4.25 -7.70
CA GLY A 228 -21.13 4.93 -8.94
C GLY A 228 -19.93 5.46 -9.73
N THR A 229 -18.71 5.04 -9.40
CA THR A 229 -17.50 5.40 -10.16
C THR A 229 -17.20 4.41 -11.27
N GLY A 230 -16.34 4.76 -12.23
CA GLY A 230 -15.87 3.81 -13.25
C GLY A 230 -15.03 2.64 -12.71
N LEU A 231 -14.69 2.68 -11.42
CA LEU A 231 -14.04 1.59 -10.69
C LEU A 231 -15.03 0.78 -9.85
N ASP A 232 -16.25 1.27 -9.63
CA ASP A 232 -17.36 0.56 -8.98
C ASP A 232 -17.93 -0.49 -9.94
N VAL A 233 -17.15 -1.56 -10.13
CA VAL A 233 -17.51 -2.72 -10.93
C VAL A 233 -18.12 -3.77 -10.01
N MET A 234 -19.43 -3.68 -9.80
CA MET A 234 -20.23 -4.77 -9.22
C MET A 234 -20.17 -6.04 -10.06
#